data_AF-A0AAV9EDN6-F1
#
_entry.id   AF-A0AAV9EDN6-F1
#
_cell.length_a   1.000
_cell.length_b   1.000
_cell.length_c   1.000
_cell.angle_alpha   90.00
_cell.angle_beta   90.00
_cell.angle_gamma   90.00
#
_symmetry.space_group_name_H-M   'P 1'
#
loop_
_entity.id
_entity.type
_entity.pdbx_description
1 polymer ?
#
loop_
_entity_poly.entity_id
_entity_poly.type
_entity_poly.pdbx_seq_one_letter_code
_entity_poly.pdbx_strand_id
1 'polypeptide(L)'
;MCPFVAEVNDLSNDCSQTMFSYINLNGGYYPGLFGSICHDGKDGLSCPALPPKSDNYSSNTAHIGRRFSPPLIVFSFSFALGVLCF
;
A
#
# COMPACT_ATOMS: atom_id res chain seq x y z
N MET A 1 10.52 -4.86 -10.66
CA MET A 1 9.45 -5.61 -11.37
C MET A 1 9.30 -7.04 -10.86
N CYS A 2 10.30 -7.62 -10.19
CA CYS A 2 10.34 -9.04 -9.79
C CYS A 2 9.13 -9.64 -9.04
N PRO A 3 8.39 -8.91 -8.18
CA PRO A 3 7.17 -9.45 -7.59
C PRO A 3 6.06 -9.80 -8.61
N PHE A 4 6.14 -9.26 -9.82
CA PHE A 4 5.13 -9.37 -10.88
C PHE A 4 5.72 -9.95 -12.17
N VAL A 5 6.78 -10.75 -12.07
CA VAL A 5 7.54 -11.24 -13.23
C VAL A 5 6.71 -12.13 -14.15
N ALA A 6 5.77 -12.91 -13.60
CA ALA A 6 4.92 -13.80 -14.37
C ALA A 6 3.99 -13.01 -15.30
N GLU A 7 3.37 -11.95 -14.77
CA GLU A 7 2.44 -11.10 -15.50
C GLU A 7 3.18 -10.18 -16.47
N VAL A 8 4.30 -9.59 -16.04
CA VAL A 8 5.09 -8.67 -16.87
C VAL A 8 5.75 -9.37 -18.06
N ASN A 9 6.14 -10.64 -17.90
CA ASN A 9 6.75 -11.41 -18.99
C ASN A 9 5.74 -12.17 -19.86
N ASP A 10 4.45 -12.13 -19.53
CA ASP A 10 3.42 -12.77 -20.33
C ASP A 10 3.05 -11.90 -21.55
N LEU A 11 3.39 -12.42 -22.74
CA LEU A 11 3.16 -11.75 -24.02
C LEU A 11 1.69 -11.71 -24.45
N SER A 12 0.78 -12.38 -23.73
CA SER A 12 -0.65 -12.37 -24.01
C SER A 12 -1.40 -11.18 -23.38
N ASN A 13 -0.73 -10.38 -22.55
CA ASN A 13 -1.30 -9.22 -21.88
C ASN A 13 -0.50 -7.94 -22.14
N ASP A 14 -0.96 -6.82 -21.60
CA ASP A 14 -0.36 -5.49 -21.73
C ASP A 14 0.33 -5.00 -20.44
N CYS A 15 0.57 -5.87 -19.45
CA CYS A 15 1.14 -5.51 -18.15
C CYS A 15 2.50 -4.84 -18.28
N SER A 16 3.38 -5.35 -19.15
CA SER A 16 4.69 -4.73 -19.42
C SER A 16 4.55 -3.30 -19.94
N GLN A 17 3.69 -3.10 -20.95
CA GLN A 17 3.47 -1.78 -21.56
C GLN A 17 2.88 -0.79 -20.56
N THR A 18 1.89 -1.23 -19.78
CA THR A 18 1.25 -0.41 -18.75
C THR A 18 2.25 -0.01 -17.66
N MET A 19 3.06 -0.96 -17.18
CA MET A 19 4.04 -0.68 -16.13
C MET A 19 5.13 0.29 -16.60
N PHE A 20 5.69 0.07 -17.80
CA PHE A 20 6.67 0.99 -18.35
C PHE A 20 6.07 2.37 -18.66
N SER A 21 4.82 2.44 -19.13
CA SER A 21 4.15 3.73 -19.34
C SER A 21 4.01 4.51 -18.04
N TYR A 22 3.55 3.84 -16.97
CA TYR A 22 3.45 4.45 -15.65
C TYR A 22 4.81 4.93 -15.13
N ILE A 23 5.84 4.08 -15.20
CA ILE A 23 7.19 4.43 -14.75
C ILE A 23 7.76 5.61 -15.56
N ASN A 24 7.61 5.59 -16.88
CA ASN A 24 8.13 6.64 -17.75
C ASN A 24 7.46 7.99 -17.48
N LEU A 25 6.12 8.01 -17.37
CA LEU A 25 5.38 9.24 -17.13
C LEU A 25 5.65 9.84 -15.74
N ASN A 26 5.65 9.00 -14.69
CA ASN A 26 5.85 9.49 -13.33
C ASN A 26 7.32 9.77 -12.99
N GLY A 27 8.25 9.08 -13.64
CA GLY A 27 9.69 9.29 -13.49
C GLY A 27 10.29 10.30 -14.47
N GLY A 28 9.54 10.73 -15.49
CA GLY A 28 10.05 11.59 -16.56
C GLY A 28 11.10 10.90 -17.45
N TYR A 29 11.00 9.59 -17.64
CA TYR A 29 11.97 8.81 -18.41
C TYR A 29 11.61 8.73 -19.89
N TYR A 30 12.64 8.79 -20.75
CA TYR A 30 12.47 8.55 -22.18
C TYR A 30 12.10 7.08 -22.46
N PRO A 31 11.17 6.81 -23.40
CA PRO A 31 10.83 5.45 -23.79
C PRO A 31 12.07 4.62 -24.18
N GLY A 32 12.19 3.41 -23.63
CA GLY A 32 13.31 2.51 -23.93
C GLY A 32 14.59 2.76 -23.14
N LEU A 33 14.63 3.73 -22.21
CA LEU A 33 15.78 3.96 -21.32
C LEU A 33 16.20 2.67 -20.59
N PHE A 34 15.26 1.94 -20.01
CA PHE A 34 15.58 0.73 -19.25
C PHE A 34 16.14 -0.38 -20.16
N GLY A 35 15.60 -0.54 -21.36
CA GLY A 35 16.12 -1.50 -22.34
C GLY A 35 17.48 -1.12 -22.92
N SER A 36 17.92 0.14 -22.80
CA SER A 36 19.23 0.58 -23.31
C SER A 36 20.34 0.48 -22.27
N ILE A 37 20.04 0.61 -20.98
CA ILE A 37 21.04 0.61 -19.90
C ILE A 37 21.05 -0.67 -19.05
N CYS A 38 19.94 -1.40 -19.02
CA CYS A 38 19.83 -2.63 -18.23
C CYS A 38 19.92 -3.84 -19.16
N HIS A 39 21.09 -4.46 -19.18
CA HIS A 39 21.35 -5.71 -19.89
C HIS A 39 21.93 -6.71 -18.91
N ASP A 40 21.36 -7.91 -18.87
CA ASP A 40 21.93 -9.01 -18.10
C ASP A 40 21.74 -10.33 -18.85
N GLY A 41 22.78 -11.15 -18.84
CA GLY A 41 22.80 -12.50 -19.41
C GLY A 41 22.19 -12.68 -20.81
N LYS A 42 21.91 -13.94 -21.16
CA LYS A 42 21.11 -14.31 -22.34
C LYS A 42 19.61 -14.40 -22.01
N ASP A 43 19.30 -14.61 -20.73
CA ASP A 43 17.96 -14.83 -20.22
C ASP A 43 17.26 -13.53 -19.80
N GLY A 44 17.93 -12.39 -19.97
CA GLY A 44 17.47 -11.08 -19.53
C GLY A 44 17.79 -10.80 -18.07
N LEU A 45 17.06 -9.85 -17.49
CA LEU A 45 17.29 -9.35 -16.14
C LEU A 45 16.93 -10.38 -15.08
N SER A 46 17.95 -10.83 -14.32
CA SER A 46 17.73 -11.73 -13.18
C SER A 46 16.94 -11.06 -12.07
N CYS A 47 15.96 -11.79 -11.53
CA CYS A 47 15.21 -11.37 -10.36
C CYS A 47 15.78 -12.00 -9.09
N PRO A 48 16.39 -11.21 -8.17
CA PRO A 48 16.87 -11.74 -6.90
C PRO A 48 15.70 -12.23 -6.05
N ALA A 49 16.00 -13.15 -5.13
CA ALA A 49 15.02 -13.67 -4.19
C ALA A 49 14.33 -12.52 -3.45
N LEU A 50 13.00 -12.57 -3.38
CA LEU A 50 12.23 -11.58 -2.63
C LEU A 50 12.65 -11.62 -1.16
N PRO A 51 12.79 -10.45 -0.50
CA PRO A 51 13.03 -10.43 0.93
C PRO A 51 11.90 -11.17 1.66
N PRO A 52 12.19 -11.79 2.82
CA PRO A 52 11.16 -12.44 3.62
C PRO A 52 10.06 -11.43 3.94
N LYS A 53 8.81 -11.86 3.78
CA LYS A 53 7.64 -11.04 4.10
C LYS A 53 7.68 -10.72 5.59
N SER A 54 7.80 -9.44 5.95
CA SER A 54 7.70 -9.01 7.33
C SER A 54 6.25 -9.11 7.77
N ASP A 55 5.88 -10.19 8.44
CA ASP A 55 4.59 -10.32 9.11
C ASP A 55 4.59 -9.46 10.38
N ASN A 56 4.51 -8.13 10.22
CA ASN A 56 4.27 -7.23 11.33
C ASN A 56 2.78 -7.26 11.70
N TYR A 57 2.27 -8.41 12.12
CA TYR A 57 1.01 -8.48 12.86
C TYR A 57 1.32 -8.32 14.35
N SER A 58 1.35 -7.07 14.80
CA SER A 58 1.40 -6.77 16.23
C SER A 58 -0.01 -6.91 16.81
N SER A 59 -0.46 -8.14 17.07
CA SER A 59 -1.62 -8.39 17.92
C SER A 59 -1.25 -8.13 19.37
N ASN A 60 -1.36 -6.88 19.80
CA ASN A 60 -1.52 -6.56 21.22
C ASN A 60 -2.98 -6.74 21.62
N THR A 61 -3.43 -7.99 21.74
CA THR A 61 -4.69 -8.29 22.45
C THR A 61 -4.42 -8.32 23.95
N ALA A 62 -4.37 -7.13 24.57
CA ALA A 62 -4.38 -7.02 26.02
C ALA A 62 -5.83 -7.22 26.54
N HIS A 63 -6.17 -8.46 26.87
CA HIS A 63 -7.36 -8.76 27.67
C HIS A 63 -7.11 -8.33 29.12
N ILE A 64 -7.66 -7.20 29.55
CA ILE A 64 -7.79 -6.85 30.97
C ILE A 64 -9.23 -6.47 31.29
N GLY A 65 -9.95 -7.44 31.85
CA GLY A 65 -10.97 -7.30 32.90
C GLY A 65 -12.01 -6.19 32.81
N ARG A 66 -13.19 -6.55 32.26
CA ARG A 66 -14.49 -5.90 32.49
C ARG A 66 -14.80 -5.79 33.99
N ARG A 67 -14.62 -4.62 34.60
CA ARG A 67 -15.24 -4.25 35.90
C ARG A 67 -16.53 -3.47 35.62
N PHE A 68 -17.64 -4.07 36.02
CA PHE A 68 -19.00 -3.55 35.94
C PHE A 68 -19.21 -2.50 37.05
N SER A 69 -19.69 -1.29 36.72
CA SER A 69 -20.23 -0.33 37.70
C SER A 69 -21.26 0.60 37.02
N PRO A 70 -22.56 0.54 37.36
CA PRO A 70 -23.58 1.52 36.95
C PRO A 70 -23.96 2.47 38.13
N PRO A 71 -24.84 3.48 37.96
CA PRO A 71 -24.82 4.61 37.03
C PRO A 71 -24.98 5.97 37.78
N LEU A 72 -24.59 7.11 37.21
CA LEU A 72 -25.19 8.41 37.59
C LEU A 72 -25.56 9.19 36.32
N ILE A 73 -26.83 9.02 35.96
CA ILE A 73 -27.56 9.91 35.07
C ILE A 73 -27.75 11.24 35.84
N VAL A 74 -27.14 12.32 35.36
CA VAL A 74 -27.65 13.68 35.61
C VAL A 74 -27.75 14.40 34.26
N PHE A 75 -28.96 14.39 33.73
CA PHE A 75 -29.43 15.33 32.72
C PHE A 75 -29.32 16.76 33.26
N SER A 76 -28.96 17.75 32.42
CA SER A 76 -29.64 19.06 32.34
C SER A 76 -29.08 19.95 31.21
N PHE A 77 -29.78 19.92 30.07
CA PHE A 77 -30.20 21.05 29.24
C PHE A 77 -29.54 22.44 29.44
N SER A 78 -28.35 22.69 28.88
CA SER A 78 -27.86 24.08 28.74
C SER A 78 -27.05 24.38 27.47
N PHE A 79 -26.85 23.42 26.56
CA PHE A 79 -26.18 23.71 25.28
C PHE A 79 -27.13 24.26 24.19
N ALA A 80 -28.40 24.54 24.53
CA ALA A 80 -29.37 25.13 23.60
C ALA A 80 -29.23 26.66 23.43
N LEU A 81 -28.39 27.34 24.21
CA LEU A 81 -28.12 28.78 24.05
C LEU A 81 -26.86 29.12 23.22
N GLY A 82 -26.03 28.13 22.88
CA GLY A 82 -24.76 28.35 22.16
C GLY A 82 -24.85 28.31 20.63
N VAL A 83 -25.97 27.83 20.06
CA VAL A 83 -26.14 27.63 18.61
C VAL A 83 -26.84 28.83 17.93
N LEU A 84 -27.09 29.92 18.66
CA LEU A 84 -27.69 31.15 18.11
C LEU A 84 -26.70 32.31 17.91
N CYS A 85 -25.41 32.08 18.11
CA CYS A 85 -24.34 33.05 17.82
C CYS A 85 -23.10 32.38 17.19
N PHE A 86 -23.25 31.73 16.02
CA PHE A 86 -22.32 31.81 14.88
C PHE A 86 -22.93 31.16 13.64
#